data_AF-M1DDL9-F1
#
_entry.id   AF-M1DDL9-F1
#
_cell.length_a   1.000
_cell.length_b   1.000
_cell.length_c   1.000
_cell.angle_alpha   90.00
_cell.angle_beta   90.00
_cell.angle_gamma   90.00
#
_symmetry.space_group_name_H-M   'P 1'
#
loop_
_entity.id
_entity.type
_entity.pdbx_description
1 polymer ?
#
loop_
_entity_poly.entity_id
_entity_poly.type
_entity_poly.pdbx_seq_one_letter_code
_entity_poly.pdbx_strand_id
1 'polypeptide(L)'
;MLEPCPSHGMTDKVLEPCLSHGMTDKALMECFYRGLGPKNRSIADQPFTGGVLHQPYEVVANFLDGMVEANKEAQKKHEWDALVAQVDILSKRVMVLEAQATEKDKDLSLRECKNGKKHGGVQNDEVLSLIQEN
;
A
#
# COMPACT_ATOMS: atom_id res chain seq x y z
N MET A 1 51.11 -27.68 -7.58
CA MET A 1 51.45 -26.55 -8.48
C MET A 1 50.27 -26.36 -9.40
N LEU A 2 49.59 -25.21 -9.31
CA LEU A 2 48.50 -24.84 -10.21
C LEU A 2 49.14 -24.24 -11.47
N GLU A 3 48.88 -24.85 -12.62
CA GLU A 3 49.29 -24.33 -13.94
C GLU A 3 48.62 -22.97 -14.21
N PRO A 4 49.32 -21.96 -14.76
CA PRO A 4 48.71 -20.68 -15.09
C PRO A 4 47.86 -20.81 -16.36
N CYS A 5 46.60 -20.36 -16.30
CA CYS A 5 45.75 -20.26 -17.49
C CYS A 5 46.32 -19.22 -18.48
N PRO A 6 46.32 -19.49 -19.81
CA PRO A 6 46.77 -18.53 -20.80
C PRO A 6 45.83 -17.33 -20.84
N SER A 7 46.37 -16.14 -20.63
CA SER A 7 45.68 -14.86 -20.78
C SER A 7 45.14 -14.71 -22.20
N HIS A 8 43.87 -15.04 -22.42
CA HIS A 8 43.17 -14.70 -23.66
C HIS A 8 42.87 -13.20 -23.64
N GLY A 9 43.29 -12.52 -24.71
CA GLY A 9 43.09 -11.10 -24.90
C GLY A 9 41.61 -10.71 -24.81
N MET A 10 41.34 -9.63 -24.08
CA MET A 10 40.04 -8.98 -24.00
C MET A 10 39.62 -8.50 -25.40
N THR A 11 38.80 -9.28 -26.07
CA THR A 11 37.94 -8.80 -27.14
C THR A 11 36.51 -9.14 -26.79
N ASP A 12 35.64 -8.18 -27.05
CA ASP A 12 34.25 -7.99 -26.64
C ASP A 12 33.34 -9.17 -27.05
N LYS A 13 33.49 -10.30 -26.36
CA LYS A 13 32.63 -11.46 -26.47
C LYS A 13 31.91 -11.62 -25.14
N VAL A 14 30.58 -11.62 -25.22
CA VAL A 14 29.66 -12.13 -24.19
C VAL A 14 30.35 -13.27 -23.46
N LEU A 15 30.60 -13.10 -22.17
CA LEU A 15 31.30 -14.07 -21.33
C LEU A 15 30.52 -15.39 -21.39
N GLU A 16 30.95 -16.28 -22.28
CA GLU A 16 30.43 -17.63 -22.35
C GLU A 16 30.87 -18.33 -21.04
N PRO A 17 29.93 -18.80 -20.20
CA PRO A 17 30.30 -19.43 -18.94
C PRO A 17 31.18 -20.66 -19.20
N CYS A 18 32.40 -20.67 -18.68
CA CYS A 18 33.29 -21.83 -18.75
C CYS A 18 32.70 -23.00 -17.96
N LEU A 19 31.96 -23.89 -18.65
CA LEU A 19 31.41 -25.14 -18.10
C LEU A 19 32.47 -26.09 -17.52
N SER A 20 33.76 -25.91 -17.86
CA SER A 20 34.88 -26.71 -17.34
C SER A 20 35.43 -26.21 -16.00
N HIS A 21 35.06 -25.00 -15.56
CA HIS A 21 35.52 -24.36 -14.32
C HIS A 21 34.33 -23.83 -13.50
N GLY A 22 33.27 -24.63 -13.40
CA GLY A 22 32.10 -24.28 -12.58
C GLY A 22 32.50 -23.99 -11.13
N MET A 23 32.02 -22.86 -10.59
CA MET A 23 32.14 -22.58 -9.17
C MET A 23 31.38 -23.66 -8.41
N THR A 24 32.04 -24.33 -7.47
CA THR A 24 31.35 -25.31 -6.61
C THR A 24 30.30 -24.61 -5.77
N ASP A 25 29.20 -25.29 -5.45
CA ASP A 25 28.14 -24.71 -4.61
C ASP A 25 28.68 -24.20 -3.29
N LYS A 26 29.65 -24.91 -2.70
CA LYS A 26 30.37 -24.47 -1.51
C LYS A 26 31.09 -23.14 -1.72
N ALA A 27 31.82 -22.97 -2.82
CA ALA A 27 32.49 -21.72 -3.13
C ALA A 27 31.48 -20.57 -3.35
N LEU A 28 30.35 -20.86 -3.98
CA LEU A 28 29.25 -19.92 -4.21
C LEU A 28 28.63 -19.45 -2.88
N MET A 29 28.38 -20.41 -1.98
CA MET A 29 27.90 -20.19 -0.61
C MET A 29 28.90 -19.39 0.24
N GLU A 30 30.18 -19.70 0.17
CA GLU A 30 31.24 -18.96 0.86
C GLU A 30 31.35 -17.52 0.34
N CYS A 31 31.26 -17.32 -0.98
CA CYS A 31 31.24 -15.99 -1.59
C CYS A 31 30.04 -15.17 -1.10
N PHE A 32 28.83 -15.75 -1.12
CA PHE A 32 27.62 -15.11 -0.59
C PHE A 32 27.80 -14.74 0.89
N TYR A 33 28.18 -15.70 1.73
CA TYR A 33 28.32 -15.52 3.17
C TYR A 33 29.39 -14.47 3.53
N ARG A 34 30.50 -14.41 2.78
CA ARG A 34 31.53 -13.38 2.95
C ARG A 34 31.03 -11.99 2.59
N GLY A 35 30.14 -11.88 1.60
CA GLY A 35 29.46 -10.64 1.23
C GLY A 35 28.48 -10.12 2.29
N LEU A 36 28.05 -10.97 3.23
CA LEU A 36 27.15 -10.58 4.30
C LEU A 36 27.87 -9.77 5.39
N GLY A 37 27.22 -8.69 5.84
CA GLY A 37 27.61 -7.99 7.07
C GLY A 37 27.40 -8.86 8.32
N PRO A 38 28.05 -8.55 9.46
CA PRO A 38 27.99 -9.36 10.68
C PRO A 38 26.55 -9.64 11.17
N LYS A 39 25.68 -8.62 11.09
CA LYS A 39 24.25 -8.74 11.44
C LYS A 39 23.53 -9.74 10.53
N ASN A 40 23.74 -9.66 9.23
CA ASN A 40 23.07 -10.53 8.25
C ASN A 40 23.59 -11.97 8.33
N ARG A 41 24.87 -12.17 8.66
CA ARG A 41 25.41 -13.50 8.96
C ARG A 41 24.70 -14.14 10.15
N SER A 42 24.58 -13.41 11.26
CA SER A 42 23.86 -13.88 12.45
C SER A 42 22.41 -14.29 12.15
N ILE A 43 21.69 -13.49 11.36
CA ILE A 43 20.32 -13.80 10.92
C ILE A 43 20.29 -15.05 10.04
N ALA A 44 21.23 -15.16 9.09
CA ALA A 44 21.29 -16.28 8.17
C ALA A 44 21.66 -17.60 8.89
N ASP A 45 22.50 -17.54 9.93
CA ASP A 45 22.91 -18.71 10.71
C ASP A 45 21.87 -19.15 11.75
N GLN A 46 21.05 -18.23 12.27
CA GLN A 46 19.99 -18.54 13.24
C GLN A 46 19.08 -19.74 12.89
N PRO A 47 18.60 -19.91 11.64
CA PRO A 47 17.77 -21.06 11.26
C PRO A 47 18.54 -22.39 11.15
N PHE A 48 19.88 -22.38 11.11
CA PHE A 48 20.68 -23.58 10.84
C PHE A 48 21.61 -23.92 12.01
N THR A 49 21.40 -25.08 12.63
CA THR A 49 22.36 -25.59 13.60
C THR A 49 23.69 -25.85 12.91
N GLY A 50 24.76 -25.18 13.37
CA GLY A 50 26.08 -25.21 12.74
C GLY A 50 26.31 -24.12 11.69
N GLY A 51 25.31 -23.30 11.37
CA GLY A 51 25.42 -22.19 10.43
C GLY A 51 25.22 -22.57 8.96
N VAL A 52 25.08 -21.54 8.14
CA VAL A 52 24.69 -21.62 6.72
C VAL A 52 25.70 -22.42 5.88
N LEU A 53 27.00 -22.25 6.14
CA LEU A 53 28.06 -22.89 5.36
C LEU A 53 28.17 -24.41 5.57
N HIS A 54 27.47 -24.94 6.59
CA HIS A 54 27.42 -26.37 6.87
C HIS A 54 26.22 -27.07 6.21
N GLN A 55 25.35 -26.33 5.55
CA GLN A 55 24.14 -26.87 4.93
C GLN A 55 24.35 -27.15 3.43
N PRO A 56 23.60 -28.11 2.85
CA PRO A 56 23.52 -28.27 1.41
C PRO A 56 23.02 -26.99 0.74
N TYR A 57 23.52 -26.71 -0.46
CA TYR A 57 23.17 -25.48 -1.19
C TYR A 57 21.67 -25.37 -1.46
N GLU A 58 21.03 -26.46 -1.85
CA GLU A 58 19.61 -26.49 -2.17
C GLU A 58 18.75 -26.11 -0.95
N VAL A 59 19.18 -26.51 0.25
CA VAL A 59 18.50 -26.16 1.50
C VAL A 59 18.58 -24.66 1.74
N VAL A 60 19.75 -24.06 1.55
CA VAL A 60 19.91 -22.62 1.77
C VAL A 60 19.25 -21.80 0.67
N ALA A 61 19.34 -22.22 -0.59
CA ALA A 61 18.68 -21.56 -1.71
C ALA A 61 17.16 -21.51 -1.50
N ASN A 62 16.53 -22.66 -1.19
CA ASN A 62 15.10 -22.73 -0.90
C ASN A 62 14.71 -21.87 0.31
N PHE A 63 15.56 -21.82 1.33
CA PHE A 63 15.32 -20.96 2.50
C PHE A 63 15.36 -19.48 2.13
N LEU A 64 16.35 -19.04 1.35
CA LEU A 64 16.47 -17.64 0.89
C LEU A 64 15.30 -17.25 -0.02
N ASP A 65 14.88 -18.12 -0.93
CA ASP A 65 13.69 -17.90 -1.76
C ASP A 65 12.44 -17.74 -0.89
N GLY A 66 12.28 -18.59 0.13
CA GLY A 66 11.22 -18.46 1.12
C GLY A 66 11.24 -17.13 1.88
N MET A 67 12.41 -16.63 2.27
CA MET A 67 12.54 -15.32 2.91
C MET A 67 12.13 -14.18 1.98
N VAL A 68 12.49 -14.25 0.70
CA VAL A 68 12.12 -13.24 -0.30
C VAL A 68 10.60 -13.18 -0.46
N GLU A 69 9.94 -14.33 -0.56
CA GLU A 69 8.47 -14.39 -0.66
C GLU A 69 7.78 -13.89 0.63
N ALA A 70 8.26 -14.30 1.80
CA ALA A 70 7.74 -13.81 3.07
C ALA A 70 7.90 -12.28 3.22
N ASN A 71 9.01 -11.72 2.74
CA ASN A 71 9.22 -10.27 2.76
C ASN A 71 8.25 -9.53 1.82
N LYS A 72 8.00 -10.07 0.62
CA LYS A 72 6.99 -9.52 -0.30
C LYS A 72 5.59 -9.54 0.32
N GLU A 73 5.23 -10.63 0.99
CA GLU A 73 3.94 -10.74 1.68
C GLU A 73 3.83 -9.75 2.84
N ALA A 74 4.87 -9.64 3.67
CA ALA A 74 4.92 -8.69 4.77
C ALA A 74 4.80 -7.23 4.29
N GLN A 75 5.45 -6.88 3.17
CA GLN A 75 5.33 -5.55 2.57
C GLN A 75 3.90 -5.28 2.11
N LYS A 76 3.27 -6.21 1.37
CA LYS A 76 1.88 -6.07 0.92
C LYS A 76 0.93 -5.91 2.09
N LYS A 77 1.14 -6.67 3.17
CA LYS A 77 0.33 -6.57 4.39
C LYS A 77 0.46 -5.18 5.01
N HIS A 78 1.68 -4.67 5.15
CA HIS A 78 1.92 -3.33 5.69
C HIS A 78 1.26 -2.23 4.83
N GLU A 79 1.35 -2.34 3.50
CA GLU A 79 0.67 -1.42 2.57
C GLU A 79 -0.86 -1.48 2.72
N TRP A 80 -1.42 -2.69 2.87
CA TRP A 80 -2.85 -2.89 3.14
C TRP A 80 -3.27 -2.28 4.48
N ASP A 81 -2.52 -2.51 5.55
CA ASP A 81 -2.81 -1.97 6.88
C ASP A 81 -2.82 -0.43 6.85
N ALA A 82 -1.87 0.17 6.10
CA ALA A 82 -1.84 1.61 5.90
C ALA A 82 -3.05 2.13 5.11
N LEU A 83 -3.53 1.39 4.11
CA LEU A 83 -4.72 1.75 3.35
C LEU A 83 -5.99 1.63 4.20
N VAL A 84 -6.12 0.58 4.99
CA VAL A 84 -7.23 0.38 5.93
C VAL A 84 -7.31 1.54 6.93
N ALA A 85 -6.17 1.97 7.48
CA ALA A 85 -6.12 3.13 8.37
C ALA A 85 -6.60 4.42 7.69
N GLN A 86 -6.24 4.64 6.42
CA GLN A 86 -6.71 5.80 5.65
C GLN A 86 -8.22 5.75 5.39
N VAL A 87 -8.76 4.58 5.05
CA VAL A 87 -10.21 4.39 4.85
C VAL A 87 -10.98 4.63 6.14
N ASP A 88 -10.48 4.19 7.29
CA ASP A 88 -11.09 4.46 8.60
C ASP A 88 -11.13 5.97 8.91
N ILE A 89 -10.04 6.69 8.67
CA ILE A 89 -10.00 8.16 8.84
C ILE A 89 -10.99 8.84 7.91
N LEU A 90 -11.07 8.43 6.65
CA LEU A 90 -12.00 9.00 5.67
C LEU A 90 -13.45 8.71 6.06
N SER A 91 -13.75 7.48 6.46
CA SER A 91 -15.08 7.05 6.92
C SER A 91 -15.57 7.92 8.08
N LYS A 92 -14.72 8.15 9.09
CA LYS A 92 -15.03 9.05 10.21
C LYS A 92 -15.35 10.48 9.77
N ARG A 93 -14.61 11.01 8.78
CA ARG A 93 -14.86 12.35 8.23
C ARG A 93 -16.18 12.41 7.45
N VAL A 94 -16.50 11.38 6.67
CA VAL A 94 -17.76 11.28 5.94
C VAL A 94 -18.94 11.28 6.92
N MET A 95 -18.88 10.47 7.98
CA MET A 95 -19.92 10.45 9.02
C MET A 95 -20.16 11.83 9.65
N VAL A 96 -19.09 12.57 9.95
CA VAL A 96 -19.19 13.93 10.50
C VAL A 96 -19.84 14.91 9.51
N LEU A 97 -19.49 14.81 8.22
CA LEU A 97 -20.07 15.65 7.18
C LEU A 97 -21.54 15.33 6.93
N GLU A 98 -21.92 14.06 6.95
CA GLU A 98 -23.31 13.62 6.84
C GLU A 98 -24.16 14.17 7.98
N ALA A 99 -23.68 14.07 9.24
CA ALA A 99 -24.36 14.64 10.39
C ALA A 99 -24.58 16.16 10.23
N GLN A 100 -23.54 16.90 9.81
CA GLN A 100 -23.65 18.35 9.57
C GLN A 100 -24.64 18.70 8.45
N ALA A 101 -24.67 17.91 7.37
CA ALA A 101 -25.61 18.12 6.27
C ALA A 101 -27.06 17.95 6.74
N THR A 102 -27.34 16.92 7.54
CA THR A 102 -28.69 16.69 8.10
C THR A 102 -29.14 17.75 9.10
N GLU A 103 -28.21 18.44 9.77
CA GLU A 103 -28.52 19.58 10.64
C GLU A 103 -28.89 20.82 9.82
N LYS A 104 -28.07 21.16 8.82
CA LYS A 104 -28.31 22.34 7.97
C LYS A 104 -29.57 22.23 7.11
N ASP A 105 -29.93 21.02 6.69
CA ASP A 105 -31.17 20.78 5.95
C ASP A 105 -32.42 21.14 6.80
N LYS A 106 -32.39 20.78 8.10
CA LYS A 106 -33.47 21.15 9.05
C LYS A 106 -33.57 22.67 9.21
N ASP A 107 -32.44 23.36 9.34
CA ASP A 107 -32.38 24.82 9.49
C ASP A 107 -32.91 25.57 8.26
N LEU A 108 -32.62 25.06 7.05
CA LEU A 108 -33.15 25.63 5.81
C LEU A 108 -34.67 25.44 5.70
N SER A 109 -35.20 24.25 6.02
CA SER A 109 -36.65 24.00 5.98
C SER A 109 -37.41 24.90 6.97
N LEU A 110 -36.82 25.18 8.15
CA LEU A 110 -37.45 26.01 9.18
C LEU A 110 -37.44 27.50 8.81
N ARG A 111 -36.44 27.95 8.03
CA ARG A 111 -36.37 29.32 7.50
C ARG A 111 -37.39 29.57 6.39
N GLU A 112 -37.67 28.59 5.53
CA GLU A 112 -38.67 28.74 4.47
C GLU A 112 -40.11 28.85 5.02
N CYS A 113 -40.44 28.16 6.11
CA CYS A 113 -41.76 28.28 6.74
C CYS A 113 -42.08 29.67 7.32
N LYS A 114 -41.08 30.49 7.67
CA LYS A 114 -41.31 31.83 8.25
C LYS A 114 -41.59 32.92 7.22
N ASN A 115 -41.23 32.71 5.95
CA ASN A 115 -41.37 33.73 4.90
C ASN A 115 -42.63 33.59 4.02
N GLY A 116 -43.46 32.56 4.24
CA GLY A 116 -44.72 32.35 3.51
C GLY A 116 -45.93 33.15 4.01
N LYS A 117 -45.87 33.83 5.17
CA LYS A 117 -46.98 34.68 5.64
C LYS A 117 -46.81 36.13 5.18
N LYS A 118 -47.03 36.34 3.87
CA LYS A 118 -47.57 37.61 3.37
C LYS A 118 -48.81 37.31 2.54
N HIS A 119 -49.94 37.04 3.22
CA HIS A 119 -51.22 37.39 2.64
C HIS A 119 -51.45 38.87 2.95
N GLY A 120 -51.07 39.72 2.00
CA GLY A 120 -51.64 41.05 1.90
C GLY A 120 -53.11 40.90 1.55
N GLY A 121 -53.97 40.95 2.57
CA GLY A 121 -55.39 41.26 2.42
C GLY A 121 -55.58 42.68 2.92
N VAL A 122 -55.26 43.63 2.05
CA VAL A 122 -55.56 45.05 2.27
C VAL A 122 -57.06 45.18 2.46
N GLN A 123 -57.46 45.72 3.62
CA GLN A 123 -58.79 46.22 3.87
C GLN A 123 -59.08 47.33 2.86
N ASN A 124 -60.17 47.21 2.10
CA ASN A 124 -60.86 48.34 1.49
C ASN A 124 -62.36 48.08 1.70
N ASP A 125 -62.90 48.65 2.77
CA ASP A 125 -64.28 49.15 2.75
C ASP A 125 -64.33 50.21 1.65
N GLU A 126 -65.20 50.04 0.65
CA GLU A 126 -65.94 51.10 -0.07
C GLU A 126 -66.61 50.48 -1.33
N VAL A 127 -67.93 50.64 -1.41
CA VAL A 127 -68.81 50.41 -2.57
C VAL A 127 -69.26 48.97 -2.88
N LEU A 128 -70.17 48.45 -2.05
CA LEU A 128 -71.24 47.55 -2.52
C LEU A 128 -72.22 48.36 -3.39
N SER A 129 -71.84 48.65 -4.63
CA SER A 129 -72.78 49.17 -5.64
C SER A 129 -73.71 48.05 -6.08
N LEU A 130 -74.90 48.06 -5.47
CA LEU A 130 -76.20 47.95 -6.12
C LEU A 130 -76.12 47.81 -7.64
N ILE A 131 -76.07 46.58 -8.14
CA ILE A 131 -76.63 46.24 -9.45
C ILE A 131 -77.29 44.86 -9.33
N GLN A 132 -78.59 44.88 -9.02
CA GLN A 132 -79.52 44.00 -9.70
C GLN A 132 -80.73 44.85 -10.09
N GLU A 133 -80.77 45.09 -11.39
CA GLU A 133 -81.74 45.85 -12.15
C GLU A 133 -82.91 44.94 -12.55
N ASN A 134 -84.12 45.51 -12.47
CA ASN A 134 -85.41 45.08 -13.05
C ASN A 134 -86.13 43.84 -12.48
#